data_AF-A0A0Q7WTI2-F1
#
_entry.id   AF-A0A0Q7WTI2-F1
#
_cell.length_a   1.000
_cell.length_b   1.000
_cell.length_c   1.000
_cell.angle_alpha   90.00
_cell.angle_beta   90.00
_cell.angle_gamma   90.00
#
_symmetry.space_group_name_H-M   'P 1'
#
loop_
_entity.id
_entity.type
_entity.pdbx_description
1 polymer ?
#
loop_
_entity_poly.entity_id
_entity_poly.type
_entity_poly.pdbx_seq_one_letter_code
_entity_poly.pdbx_strand_id
1 'polypeptide(L)'
;MIDEMIDYHSHLAVLQEFLKITGGTPEENSVLQAGKDDPDAAFIGAWIDHLVIHADSDGFELDLLEKAAGIWSNAVAIYGQLGEAQSGIEQALGSPPPANAADLVAQALQKLVAARDSALASQADIEALKASIEPLPHIRPHPRQQDVKEPSWDNGNRFLGRRTVSFLNEAFSKANSKRERAVCAGLISSYAGNLCGSAYLGTVVAGPRRLHRFRDRIARNAVGAHLHKTKATPKLSGAGLFGAAPGAPLPADIAAFLQSAFAVAYPGRSVPDFDAGYGKLIRHLQLLERFKRVDLPMPPANGFVQNVPPTDVGDILAASGIDSDLSISSAPDSDPTTPNTSDSKSSSGAGCILGILLIFAFLIMLVVCIVQAIDKGKCTVFDFLAPDPPDPRDPTTPAPEASAALTALQNPDNAAHFLQEIFNMRMVMWQGLDSALAYLAVTGLIYPDDLLMSSPLYQQFLRTPGRPEWPLRLDPQAEQTYHRDPLTAVENPAVGVHSQPFPPELAPDAFVDSGQTMLYNNVASKLSGSQFAYIFLRDLVKGKPDRRNRDLDADRGFMHECWDIADGTSINDPILSVKILPENAL
;
A
#
# COMPACT_ATOMS: atom_id res chain seq x y z
N MET A 1 -9.11 12.18 -4.71
CA MET A 1 -8.65 10.82 -4.97
C MET A 1 -7.23 10.78 -5.50
N ILE A 2 -6.56 9.66 -5.27
CA ILE A 2 -5.18 9.44 -5.67
C ILE A 2 -5.12 8.47 -6.88
N ASP A 3 -5.43 8.97 -8.08
CA ASP A 3 -5.42 8.18 -9.32
C ASP A 3 -4.05 8.21 -10.02
N GLU A 4 -3.03 7.66 -9.36
CA GLU A 4 -1.63 7.71 -9.85
C GLU A 4 -1.29 6.54 -10.80
N MET A 5 -0.21 6.68 -11.55
CA MET A 5 0.21 5.71 -12.55
C MET A 5 1.26 4.72 -12.03
N ILE A 6 2.45 5.19 -11.65
CA ILE A 6 3.42 4.41 -10.89
C ILE A 6 3.47 4.91 -9.45
N ASP A 7 3.98 4.09 -8.54
CA ASP A 7 4.02 4.44 -7.12
C ASP A 7 5.22 5.33 -6.75
N TYR A 8 5.22 5.82 -5.52
CA TYR A 8 6.29 6.65 -4.97
C TYR A 8 7.68 6.00 -5.09
N HIS A 9 7.82 4.71 -4.77
CA HIS A 9 9.10 4.00 -4.83
C HIS A 9 9.57 3.79 -6.27
N SER A 10 8.66 3.55 -7.21
CA SER A 10 9.00 3.48 -8.64
C SER A 10 9.57 4.80 -9.16
N HIS A 11 8.96 5.93 -8.81
CA HIS A 11 9.50 7.26 -9.13
C HIS A 11 10.89 7.49 -8.52
N LEU A 12 11.06 7.16 -7.24
CA LEU A 12 12.35 7.29 -6.56
C LEU A 12 13.44 6.41 -7.18
N ALA A 13 13.10 5.19 -7.60
CA ALA A 13 14.02 4.28 -8.27
C ALA A 13 14.52 4.88 -9.59
N VAL A 14 13.62 5.44 -10.41
CA VAL A 14 13.98 6.09 -11.68
C VAL A 14 14.82 7.34 -11.44
N LEU A 15 14.45 8.19 -10.47
CA LEU A 15 15.23 9.37 -10.10
C LEU A 15 16.65 8.99 -9.66
N GLN A 16 16.79 8.02 -8.75
CA GLN A 16 18.10 7.58 -8.26
C GLN A 16 19.01 7.11 -9.39
N GLU A 17 18.49 6.31 -10.31
CA GLU A 17 19.28 5.79 -11.45
C GLU A 17 19.57 6.88 -12.48
N PHE A 18 18.64 7.81 -12.71
CA PHE A 18 18.86 8.98 -13.55
C PHE A 18 19.99 9.87 -13.01
N LEU A 19 19.98 10.18 -11.72
CA LEU A 19 21.00 11.01 -11.09
C LEU A 19 22.38 10.33 -11.10
N LYS A 20 22.48 9.00 -11.15
CA LYS A 20 23.76 8.27 -11.23
C LYS A 20 24.48 8.43 -12.58
N ILE A 21 23.80 8.92 -13.63
CA ILE A 21 24.40 9.07 -14.96
C ILE A 21 25.57 10.07 -14.91
N THR A 22 26.65 9.75 -15.64
CA THR A 22 27.87 10.55 -15.76
C THR A 22 28.28 10.71 -17.21
N GLY A 23 29.10 11.72 -17.52
CA GLY A 23 29.66 11.93 -18.86
C GLY A 23 28.84 12.84 -19.80
N GLY A 24 27.95 13.66 -19.25
CA GLY A 24 27.22 14.70 -19.99
C GLY A 24 27.99 16.01 -20.19
N THR A 25 27.38 16.98 -20.87
CA THR A 25 27.88 18.36 -20.98
C THR A 25 27.87 19.06 -19.61
N PRO A 26 28.57 20.20 -19.43
CA PRO A 26 28.52 20.97 -18.20
C PRO A 26 27.10 21.32 -17.76
N GLU A 27 26.23 21.68 -18.71
CA GLU A 27 24.83 22.04 -18.45
C GLU A 27 24.01 20.82 -18.00
N GLU A 28 24.16 19.67 -18.69
CA GLU A 28 23.52 18.40 -18.31
C GLU A 28 23.95 17.98 -16.90
N ASN A 29 25.26 17.99 -16.64
CA ASN A 29 25.81 17.67 -15.32
C ASN A 29 25.35 18.65 -14.24
N SER A 30 25.10 19.92 -14.59
CA SER A 30 24.62 20.91 -13.62
C SER A 30 23.21 20.59 -13.11
N VAL A 31 22.34 20.01 -13.93
CA VAL A 31 20.98 19.59 -13.55
C VAL A 31 21.05 18.31 -12.70
N LEU A 32 21.84 17.33 -13.14
CA LEU A 32 22.06 16.09 -12.39
C LEU A 32 22.68 16.35 -11.02
N GLN A 33 23.66 17.27 -10.95
CA GLN A 33 24.28 17.62 -9.67
C GLN A 33 23.33 18.41 -8.78
N ALA A 34 22.53 19.33 -9.33
CA ALA A 34 21.50 20.04 -8.57
C ALA A 34 20.52 19.06 -7.90
N GLY A 35 20.06 18.03 -8.61
CA GLY A 35 19.19 16.99 -8.04
C GLY A 35 19.85 16.18 -6.91
N LYS A 36 21.18 16.01 -6.93
CA LYS A 36 21.93 15.38 -5.83
C LYS A 36 22.12 16.31 -4.64
N ASP A 37 22.35 17.59 -4.91
CA ASP A 37 22.64 18.61 -3.89
C ASP A 37 21.38 19.04 -3.12
N ASP A 38 20.19 18.97 -3.75
CA ASP A 38 18.89 19.30 -3.15
C ASP A 38 17.87 18.16 -3.41
N PRO A 39 17.97 17.04 -2.68
CA PRO A 39 17.14 15.86 -2.91
C PRO A 39 15.65 16.11 -2.63
N ASP A 40 15.31 16.99 -1.68
CA ASP A 40 13.92 17.33 -1.36
C ASP A 40 13.23 17.98 -2.57
N ALA A 41 13.90 18.94 -3.20
CA ALA A 41 13.42 19.56 -4.43
C ALA A 41 13.30 18.55 -5.60
N ALA A 42 14.27 17.64 -5.72
CA ALA A 42 14.20 16.56 -6.70
C ALA A 42 13.04 15.59 -6.45
N PHE A 43 12.73 15.27 -5.19
CA PHE A 43 11.58 14.41 -4.85
C PHE A 43 10.24 15.08 -5.16
N ILE A 44 10.09 16.39 -4.92
CA ILE A 44 8.89 17.12 -5.36
C ILE A 44 8.70 17.02 -6.87
N GLY A 45 9.79 17.17 -7.64
CA GLY A 45 9.73 16.99 -9.09
C GLY A 45 9.38 15.55 -9.48
N ALA A 46 9.96 14.55 -8.81
CA ALA A 46 9.70 13.14 -9.10
C ALA A 46 8.24 12.73 -8.79
N TRP A 47 7.63 13.35 -7.79
CA TRP A 47 6.25 13.09 -7.37
C TRP A 47 5.26 14.15 -7.83
N ILE A 48 5.57 14.89 -8.90
CA ILE A 48 4.71 15.99 -9.37
C ILE A 48 3.31 15.53 -9.78
N ASP A 49 3.19 14.35 -10.39
CA ASP A 49 1.91 13.74 -10.74
C ASP A 49 1.09 13.44 -9.48
N HIS A 50 1.71 12.82 -8.47
CA HIS A 50 1.09 12.63 -7.17
C HIS A 50 0.64 13.95 -6.55
N LEU A 51 1.48 14.99 -6.62
CA LEU A 51 1.19 16.30 -6.08
C LEU A 51 -0.03 16.95 -6.74
N VAL A 52 -0.11 16.90 -8.08
CA VAL A 52 -1.26 17.41 -8.87
C VAL A 52 -2.52 16.63 -8.53
N ILE A 53 -2.43 15.30 -8.45
CA ILE A 53 -3.56 14.43 -8.10
C ILE A 53 -4.07 14.72 -6.68
N HIS A 54 -3.16 14.89 -5.71
CA HIS A 54 -3.52 15.24 -4.33
C HIS A 54 -4.15 16.63 -4.23
N ALA A 55 -3.72 17.59 -5.04
CA ALA A 55 -4.31 18.93 -5.06
C ALA A 55 -5.81 18.87 -5.39
N ASP A 56 -6.18 18.10 -6.41
CA ASP A 56 -7.58 17.92 -6.85
C ASP A 56 -8.34 16.87 -6.04
N SER A 57 -7.66 16.19 -5.13
CA SER A 57 -8.23 15.09 -4.37
C SER A 57 -9.31 15.54 -3.37
N ASP A 58 -10.46 14.89 -3.40
CA ASP A 58 -11.51 14.96 -2.35
C ASP A 58 -11.09 14.41 -0.97
N GLY A 59 -9.89 13.82 -0.84
CA GLY A 59 -9.36 13.33 0.44
C GLY A 59 -9.90 11.97 0.90
N PHE A 60 -10.89 11.40 0.22
CA PHE A 60 -11.59 10.19 0.69
C PHE A 60 -10.67 8.97 0.95
N GLU A 61 -9.75 8.68 0.03
CA GLU A 61 -8.78 7.58 0.22
C GLU A 61 -7.83 7.86 1.39
N LEU A 62 -7.42 9.12 1.56
CA LEU A 62 -6.56 9.53 2.66
C LEU A 62 -7.29 9.36 4.01
N ASP A 63 -8.58 9.69 4.06
CA ASP A 63 -9.43 9.47 5.24
C ASP A 63 -9.58 7.98 5.57
N LEU A 64 -9.73 7.12 4.56
CA LEU A 64 -9.77 5.66 4.75
C LEU A 64 -8.44 5.15 5.31
N LEU A 65 -7.32 5.59 4.72
CA LEU A 65 -5.99 5.20 5.18
C LEU A 65 -5.71 5.72 6.60
N GLU A 66 -6.16 6.92 6.93
CA GLU A 66 -6.03 7.51 8.26
C GLU A 66 -6.80 6.72 9.32
N LYS A 67 -8.05 6.35 9.03
CA LYS A 67 -8.84 5.46 9.89
C LYS A 67 -8.18 4.09 10.05
N ALA A 68 -7.74 3.49 8.94
CA ALA A 68 -7.01 2.22 8.97
C ALA A 68 -5.74 2.30 9.82
N ALA A 69 -4.97 3.37 9.71
CA ALA A 69 -3.75 3.57 10.47
C ALA A 69 -4.01 3.82 11.96
N GLY A 70 -5.11 4.49 12.30
CA GLY A 70 -5.57 4.67 13.68
C GLY A 70 -5.92 3.35 14.35
N ILE A 71 -6.75 2.54 13.67
CA ILE A 71 -7.13 1.19 14.13
C ILE A 71 -5.88 0.29 14.24
N TRP A 72 -5.01 0.31 13.23
CA TRP A 72 -3.76 -0.44 13.24
C TRP A 72 -2.88 -0.08 14.45
N SER A 73 -2.69 1.23 14.70
CA SER A 73 -1.86 1.70 15.81
C SER A 73 -2.44 1.28 17.16
N ASN A 74 -3.77 1.34 17.32
CA ASN A 74 -4.42 0.88 18.55
C ASN A 74 -4.27 -0.63 18.75
N ALA A 75 -4.47 -1.42 17.69
CA ALA A 75 -4.28 -2.86 17.74
C ALA A 75 -2.82 -3.24 18.08
N VAL A 76 -1.82 -2.59 17.48
CA VAL A 76 -0.41 -2.80 17.83
C VAL A 76 -0.12 -2.41 19.30
N ALA A 77 -0.74 -1.35 19.81
CA ALA A 77 -0.59 -0.96 21.22
C ALA A 77 -1.17 -2.00 22.18
N ILE A 78 -2.37 -2.52 21.90
CA ILE A 78 -2.99 -3.63 22.64
C ILE A 78 -2.08 -4.87 22.60
N TYR A 79 -1.57 -5.24 21.42
CA TYR A 79 -0.62 -6.36 21.26
C TYR A 79 0.63 -6.18 22.13
N GLY A 80 1.18 -4.97 22.18
CA GLY A 80 2.30 -4.60 23.05
C GLY A 80 1.97 -4.71 24.54
N GLN A 81 0.80 -4.21 24.96
CA GLN A 81 0.33 -4.28 26.35
C GLN A 81 0.22 -5.73 26.85
N LEU A 82 -0.26 -6.64 26.00
CA LEU A 82 -0.31 -8.08 26.32
C LEU A 82 1.11 -8.66 26.53
N GLY A 83 2.05 -8.29 25.66
CA GLY A 83 3.45 -8.72 25.80
C GLY A 83 4.12 -8.19 27.06
N GLU A 84 3.85 -6.92 27.40
CA GLU A 84 4.34 -6.32 28.64
C GLU A 84 3.70 -6.93 29.89
N ALA A 85 2.41 -7.30 29.83
CA ALA A 85 1.74 -7.99 30.92
C ALA A 85 2.35 -9.39 31.16
N GLN A 86 2.56 -10.16 30.08
CA GLN A 86 3.25 -11.45 30.13
C GLN A 86 4.63 -11.32 30.79
N SER A 87 5.47 -10.40 30.29
CA SER A 87 6.81 -10.19 30.84
C SER A 87 6.79 -9.73 32.31
N GLY A 88 5.83 -8.87 32.69
CA GLY A 88 5.67 -8.43 34.07
C GLY A 88 5.34 -9.57 35.04
N ILE A 89 4.46 -10.48 34.62
CA ILE A 89 4.10 -11.68 35.40
C ILE A 89 5.28 -12.65 35.50
N GLU A 90 5.97 -12.93 34.39
CA GLU A 90 7.16 -13.79 34.38
C GLU A 90 8.25 -13.26 35.32
N GLN A 91 8.48 -11.94 35.33
CA GLN A 91 9.42 -11.30 36.25
C GLN A 91 8.98 -11.38 37.71
N ALA A 92 7.69 -11.19 37.99
CA ALA A 92 7.14 -11.30 39.35
C ALA A 92 7.29 -12.72 39.92
N LEU A 93 7.24 -13.73 39.06
CA LEU A 93 7.38 -15.15 39.39
C LEU A 93 8.82 -15.67 39.33
N GLY A 94 9.81 -14.78 39.18
CA GLY A 94 11.22 -15.14 39.21
C GLY A 94 11.61 -15.88 40.50
N SER A 95 12.70 -16.66 40.45
CA SER A 95 13.23 -17.36 41.62
C SER A 95 14.67 -16.91 41.92
N PRO A 96 14.92 -16.15 43.01
CA PRO A 96 13.94 -15.67 44.00
C PRO A 96 13.02 -14.56 43.45
N PRO A 97 11.79 -14.40 43.99
CA PRO A 97 10.88 -13.33 43.56
C PRO A 97 11.47 -11.95 43.87
N PRO A 98 11.27 -10.96 42.99
CA PRO A 98 11.75 -9.60 43.25
C PRO A 98 10.90 -8.93 44.34
N ALA A 99 11.49 -7.97 45.05
CA ALA A 99 10.81 -7.26 46.16
C ALA A 99 9.54 -6.52 45.73
N ASN A 100 9.42 -6.17 44.45
CA ASN A 100 8.27 -5.48 43.84
C ASN A 100 7.34 -6.43 43.05
N ALA A 101 7.35 -7.74 43.33
CA ALA A 101 6.53 -8.72 42.60
C ALA A 101 5.02 -8.38 42.60
N ALA A 102 4.47 -7.89 43.71
CA ALA A 102 3.06 -7.49 43.79
C ALA A 102 2.74 -6.29 42.87
N ASP A 103 3.65 -5.32 42.78
CA ASP A 103 3.49 -4.16 41.90
C ASP A 103 3.58 -4.56 40.42
N LEU A 104 4.45 -5.52 40.09
CA LEU A 104 4.57 -6.07 38.74
C LEU A 104 3.28 -6.78 38.31
N VAL A 105 2.68 -7.60 39.19
CA VAL A 105 1.39 -8.25 38.94
C VAL A 105 0.27 -7.20 38.82
N ALA A 106 0.23 -6.21 39.72
CA ALA A 106 -0.77 -5.13 39.65
C ALA A 106 -0.72 -4.39 38.30
N GLN A 107 0.48 -4.03 37.83
CA GLN A 107 0.67 -3.37 36.54
C GLN A 107 0.27 -4.26 35.36
N ALA A 108 0.62 -5.55 35.41
CA ALA A 108 0.22 -6.50 34.37
C ALA A 108 -1.31 -6.60 34.26
N LEU A 109 -2.01 -6.73 35.40
CA LEU A 109 -3.47 -6.79 35.44
C LEU A 109 -4.12 -5.51 34.90
N GLN A 110 -3.59 -4.34 35.26
CA GLN A 110 -4.07 -3.06 34.71
C GLN A 110 -3.91 -2.99 33.19
N LYS A 111 -2.80 -3.50 32.65
CA LYS A 111 -2.58 -3.56 31.18
C LYS A 111 -3.57 -4.50 30.50
N LEU A 112 -3.89 -5.65 31.09
CA LEU A 112 -4.88 -6.57 30.54
C LEU A 112 -6.30 -5.95 30.52
N VAL A 113 -6.68 -5.23 31.58
CA VAL A 113 -7.96 -4.51 31.62
C VAL A 113 -7.99 -3.38 30.58
N ALA A 114 -6.93 -2.58 30.49
CA ALA A 114 -6.83 -1.50 29.50
C ALA A 114 -6.86 -2.03 28.04
N ALA A 115 -6.21 -3.17 27.79
CA ALA A 115 -6.23 -3.88 26.51
C ALA A 115 -7.66 -4.31 26.14
N ARG A 116 -8.41 -4.90 27.09
CA ARG A 116 -9.83 -5.26 26.91
C ARG A 116 -10.67 -4.05 26.52
N ASP A 117 -10.59 -2.98 27.30
CA ASP A 117 -11.42 -1.78 27.08
C ASP A 117 -11.11 -1.11 25.74
N SER A 118 -9.82 -1.03 25.38
CA SER A 118 -9.38 -0.48 24.09
C SER A 118 -9.82 -1.34 22.90
N ALA A 119 -9.83 -2.66 23.07
CA ALA A 119 -10.33 -3.59 22.07
C ALA A 119 -11.83 -3.39 21.85
N LEU A 120 -12.64 -3.44 22.92
CA LEU A 120 -14.09 -3.25 22.86
C LEU A 120 -14.48 -1.93 22.20
N ALA A 121 -13.75 -0.85 22.48
CA ALA A 121 -13.97 0.45 21.87
C ALA A 121 -13.72 0.48 20.34
N SER A 122 -12.90 -0.45 19.81
CA SER A 122 -12.49 -0.46 18.40
C SER A 122 -13.38 -1.31 17.49
N GLN A 123 -14.28 -2.12 18.03
CA GLN A 123 -15.05 -3.10 17.25
C GLN A 123 -15.87 -2.43 16.12
N ALA A 124 -16.67 -1.43 16.48
CA ALA A 124 -17.54 -0.75 15.52
C ALA A 124 -16.73 -0.02 14.44
N ASP A 125 -15.56 0.53 14.80
CA ASP A 125 -14.67 1.22 13.86
C ASP A 125 -14.06 0.26 12.84
N ILE A 126 -13.70 -0.95 13.26
CA ILE A 126 -13.19 -2.01 12.36
C ILE A 126 -14.28 -2.45 11.37
N GLU A 127 -15.48 -2.74 11.85
CA GLU A 127 -16.61 -3.14 11.01
C GLU A 127 -16.97 -2.05 9.99
N ALA A 128 -17.04 -0.79 10.46
CA ALA A 128 -17.31 0.37 9.63
C ALA A 128 -16.20 0.60 8.57
N LEU A 129 -14.93 0.43 8.95
CA LEU A 129 -13.82 0.55 8.03
C LEU A 129 -13.89 -0.53 6.95
N LYS A 130 -14.12 -1.79 7.32
CA LYS A 130 -14.25 -2.87 6.33
C LYS A 130 -15.38 -2.58 5.35
N ALA A 131 -16.57 -2.22 5.85
CA ALA A 131 -17.72 -1.87 4.99
C ALA A 131 -17.41 -0.70 4.05
N SER A 132 -16.54 0.23 4.46
CA SER A 132 -16.11 1.37 3.64
C SER A 132 -15.06 1.00 2.59
N ILE A 133 -14.20 0.01 2.85
CA ILE A 133 -13.14 -0.43 1.93
C ILE A 133 -13.63 -1.52 0.97
N GLU A 134 -14.50 -2.42 1.42
CA GLU A 134 -14.92 -3.61 0.69
C GLU A 134 -15.43 -3.35 -0.74
N PRO A 135 -16.23 -2.30 -1.04
CA PRO A 135 -16.64 -2.00 -2.41
C PRO A 135 -15.53 -1.34 -3.26
N LEU A 136 -14.30 -1.27 -2.74
CA LEU A 136 -13.14 -0.60 -3.34
C LEU A 136 -13.43 0.81 -3.89
N PRO A 137 -14.15 1.68 -3.15
CA PRO A 137 -14.61 2.97 -3.68
C PRO A 137 -13.46 3.98 -3.89
N HIS A 138 -12.30 3.71 -3.30
CA HIS A 138 -11.06 4.46 -3.53
C HIS A 138 -10.41 4.16 -4.89
N ILE A 139 -10.76 3.05 -5.55
CA ILE A 139 -10.26 2.70 -6.89
C ILE A 139 -11.30 3.12 -7.95
N ARG A 140 -11.34 4.43 -8.26
CA ARG A 140 -12.31 4.98 -9.22
C ARG A 140 -11.98 4.62 -10.67
N PRO A 141 -13.01 4.53 -11.53
CA PRO A 141 -12.80 4.45 -12.96
C PRO A 141 -12.10 5.70 -13.50
N HIS A 142 -11.16 5.49 -14.42
CA HIS A 142 -10.57 6.57 -15.21
C HIS A 142 -11.69 7.29 -16.02
N PRO A 143 -11.66 8.62 -16.21
CA PRO A 143 -12.63 9.35 -17.04
C PRO A 143 -12.89 8.76 -18.45
N ARG A 144 -11.84 8.37 -19.20
CA ARG A 144 -11.94 7.58 -20.45
C ARG A 144 -12.79 6.31 -20.30
N GLN A 145 -12.66 5.56 -19.19
CA GLN A 145 -13.48 4.36 -18.94
C GLN A 145 -14.98 4.69 -18.89
N GLN A 146 -15.33 5.91 -18.50
CA GLN A 146 -16.70 6.40 -18.40
C GLN A 146 -17.15 7.19 -19.64
N ASP A 147 -16.35 7.22 -20.72
CA ASP A 147 -16.58 8.05 -21.92
C ASP A 147 -16.73 9.55 -21.61
N VAL A 148 -16.09 10.02 -20.52
CA VAL A 148 -16.09 11.42 -20.14
C VAL A 148 -15.11 12.18 -21.03
N LYS A 149 -15.54 13.31 -21.59
CA LYS A 149 -14.69 14.16 -22.45
C LYS A 149 -13.66 14.95 -21.64
N GLU A 150 -12.52 15.22 -22.25
CA GLU A 150 -11.36 15.93 -21.65
C GLU A 150 -11.74 17.21 -20.89
N PRO A 151 -12.64 18.09 -21.37
CA PRO A 151 -12.98 19.31 -20.65
C PRO A 151 -13.44 19.07 -19.20
N SER A 152 -13.99 17.89 -18.90
CA SER A 152 -14.48 17.51 -17.58
C SER A 152 -13.48 16.69 -16.75
N TRP A 153 -12.29 16.40 -17.27
CA TRP A 153 -11.25 15.71 -16.50
C TRP A 153 -10.68 16.64 -15.44
N ASP A 154 -10.32 16.07 -14.29
CA ASP A 154 -9.51 16.74 -13.29
C ASP A 154 -8.07 16.98 -13.79
N ASN A 155 -7.32 17.84 -13.09
CA ASN A 155 -5.95 18.17 -13.47
C ASN A 155 -5.04 16.95 -13.40
N GLY A 156 -5.29 15.98 -12.52
CA GLY A 156 -4.50 14.75 -12.41
C GLY A 156 -4.56 13.91 -13.68
N ASN A 157 -5.76 13.50 -14.08
CA ASN A 157 -6.01 12.75 -15.31
C ASN A 157 -5.57 13.52 -16.55
N ARG A 158 -5.76 14.84 -16.57
CA ARG A 158 -5.26 15.68 -17.66
C ARG A 158 -3.74 15.73 -17.67
N PHE A 159 -3.09 15.89 -16.53
CA PHE A 159 -1.63 15.97 -16.42
C PHE A 159 -0.97 14.70 -16.94
N LEU A 160 -1.60 13.54 -16.77
CA LEU A 160 -1.09 12.26 -17.28
C LEU A 160 -1.44 12.04 -18.77
N GLY A 161 -2.64 12.43 -19.18
CA GLY A 161 -3.13 12.19 -20.54
C GLY A 161 -2.89 13.31 -21.56
N ARG A 162 -2.44 14.51 -21.14
CA ARG A 162 -2.35 15.71 -22.00
C ARG A 162 -1.23 16.66 -21.55
N ARG A 163 -0.40 17.12 -22.49
CA ARG A 163 0.47 18.32 -22.37
C ARG A 163 1.52 18.29 -21.24
N THR A 164 1.79 17.14 -20.62
CA THR A 164 2.86 17.00 -19.62
C THR A 164 4.20 17.44 -20.17
N VAL A 165 4.50 17.08 -21.42
CA VAL A 165 5.74 17.49 -22.10
C VAL A 165 5.86 19.03 -22.20
N SER A 166 4.77 19.73 -22.48
CA SER A 166 4.76 21.20 -22.49
C SER A 166 5.03 21.76 -21.10
N PHE A 167 4.48 21.16 -20.04
CA PHE A 167 4.78 21.55 -18.67
C PHE A 167 6.27 21.37 -18.33
N LEU A 168 6.89 20.24 -18.72
CA LEU A 168 8.32 20.01 -18.54
C LEU A 168 9.17 21.03 -19.31
N ASN A 169 8.84 21.29 -20.57
CA ASN A 169 9.53 22.27 -21.41
C ASN A 169 9.48 23.67 -20.76
N GLU A 170 8.31 24.07 -20.25
CA GLU A 170 8.14 25.36 -19.60
C GLU A 170 8.87 25.45 -18.26
N ALA A 171 8.76 24.43 -17.41
CA ALA A 171 9.50 24.37 -16.15
C ALA A 171 11.01 24.47 -16.38
N PHE A 172 11.54 23.70 -17.34
CA PHE A 172 12.96 23.72 -17.67
C PHE A 172 13.42 25.09 -18.18
N SER A 173 12.64 25.73 -19.05
CA SER A 173 12.96 27.06 -19.59
C SER A 173 13.00 28.16 -18.52
N LYS A 174 12.27 27.97 -17.42
CA LYS A 174 12.16 28.91 -16.29
C LYS A 174 13.14 28.63 -15.15
N ALA A 175 13.85 27.49 -15.17
CA ALA A 175 14.72 27.07 -14.08
C ALA A 175 16.04 27.85 -14.04
N ASN A 176 16.11 28.86 -13.17
CA ASN A 176 17.23 29.79 -13.05
C ASN A 176 18.12 29.47 -11.83
N SER A 177 17.56 28.91 -10.77
CA SER A 177 18.28 28.55 -9.55
C SER A 177 18.72 27.08 -9.52
N LYS A 178 19.69 26.75 -8.65
CA LYS A 178 20.07 25.34 -8.42
C LYS A 178 18.89 24.51 -7.93
N ARG A 179 18.06 25.06 -7.04
CA ARG A 179 16.89 24.37 -6.51
C ARG A 179 15.83 24.09 -7.57
N GLU A 180 15.51 25.07 -8.42
CA GLU A 180 14.59 24.86 -9.56
C GLU A 180 15.14 23.81 -10.53
N ARG A 181 16.47 23.76 -10.75
CA ARG A 181 17.09 22.69 -11.55
C ARG A 181 16.97 21.33 -10.88
N ALA A 182 17.04 21.25 -9.55
CA ALA A 182 16.78 20.02 -8.81
C ALA A 182 15.33 19.55 -9.00
N VAL A 183 14.36 20.47 -8.90
CA VAL A 183 12.95 20.18 -9.26
C VAL A 183 12.85 19.66 -10.69
N CYS A 184 13.47 20.33 -11.66
CA CYS A 184 13.49 19.87 -13.06
C CYS A 184 14.08 18.47 -13.24
N ALA A 185 15.15 18.12 -12.51
CA ALA A 185 15.69 16.76 -12.54
C ALA A 185 14.64 15.73 -12.12
N GLY A 186 13.89 16.03 -11.05
CA GLY A 186 12.75 15.25 -10.61
C GLY A 186 11.63 15.16 -11.64
N LEU A 187 11.22 16.30 -12.22
CA LEU A 187 10.16 16.36 -13.23
C LEU A 187 10.48 15.47 -14.45
N ILE A 188 11.73 15.51 -14.91
CA ILE A 188 12.21 14.70 -16.02
C ILE A 188 12.19 13.21 -15.65
N SER A 189 12.61 12.84 -14.44
CA SER A 189 12.51 11.45 -13.99
C SER A 189 11.06 10.98 -13.83
N SER A 190 10.15 11.84 -13.37
CA SER A 190 8.73 11.53 -13.24
C SER A 190 8.11 11.22 -14.60
N TYR A 191 8.33 12.09 -15.59
CA TYR A 191 7.87 11.89 -16.97
C TYR A 191 8.38 10.58 -17.57
N ALA A 192 9.68 10.30 -17.43
CA ALA A 192 10.28 9.09 -17.97
C ALA A 192 9.84 7.82 -17.22
N GLY A 193 9.71 7.91 -15.90
CA GLY A 193 9.24 6.83 -15.04
C GLY A 193 7.80 6.46 -15.38
N ASN A 194 6.91 7.45 -15.47
CA ASN A 194 5.52 7.24 -15.87
C ASN A 194 5.41 6.59 -17.25
N LEU A 195 6.18 7.05 -18.24
CA LEU A 195 6.18 6.51 -19.59
C LEU A 195 6.61 5.03 -19.67
N CYS A 196 7.67 4.65 -18.93
CA CYS A 196 8.23 3.31 -18.99
C CYS A 196 7.53 2.35 -18.01
N GLY A 197 7.28 2.81 -16.79
CA GLY A 197 6.68 2.02 -15.72
C GLY A 197 5.19 1.72 -15.96
N SER A 198 4.44 2.64 -16.57
CA SER A 198 3.02 2.36 -16.89
C SER A 198 2.87 1.41 -18.06
N ALA A 199 3.83 1.42 -19.00
CA ALA A 199 3.90 0.38 -20.01
C ALA A 199 4.25 -0.99 -19.40
N TYR A 200 5.09 -1.02 -18.35
CA TYR A 200 5.37 -2.25 -17.60
C TYR A 200 4.12 -2.75 -16.88
N LEU A 201 3.46 -1.87 -16.12
CA LEU A 201 2.20 -2.16 -15.43
C LEU A 201 1.15 -2.67 -16.41
N GLY A 202 0.92 -1.95 -17.51
CA GLY A 202 0.00 -2.34 -18.57
C GLY A 202 0.31 -3.72 -19.16
N THR A 203 1.59 -4.11 -19.20
CA THR A 203 2.00 -5.45 -19.66
C THR A 203 1.64 -6.53 -18.64
N VAL A 204 1.97 -6.34 -17.36
CA VAL A 204 1.73 -7.34 -16.30
C VAL A 204 0.26 -7.45 -15.89
N VAL A 205 -0.53 -6.40 -16.06
CA VAL A 205 -1.98 -6.42 -15.79
C VAL A 205 -2.85 -6.69 -17.00
N ALA A 206 -2.22 -6.98 -18.15
CA ALA A 206 -2.86 -7.33 -19.42
C ALA A 206 -3.57 -6.21 -20.19
N GLY A 207 -3.36 -4.95 -19.81
CA GLY A 207 -3.87 -3.80 -20.54
C GLY A 207 -3.77 -2.53 -19.72
N PRO A 208 -4.23 -1.40 -20.25
CA PRO A 208 -4.14 -0.12 -19.57
C PRO A 208 -5.05 -0.01 -18.35
N ARG A 209 -4.75 0.95 -17.46
CA ARG A 209 -5.50 1.19 -16.21
C ARG A 209 -7.01 1.30 -16.42
N ARG A 210 -7.47 1.95 -17.50
CA ARG A 210 -8.92 2.06 -17.79
C ARG A 210 -9.63 0.72 -17.98
N LEU A 211 -8.91 -0.34 -18.37
CA LEU A 211 -9.45 -1.69 -18.55
C LEU A 211 -9.24 -2.56 -17.31
N HIS A 212 -8.16 -2.34 -16.54
CA HIS A 212 -7.76 -3.25 -15.47
C HIS A 212 -7.47 -2.54 -14.13
N ARG A 213 -8.18 -1.45 -13.81
CA ARG A 213 -7.88 -0.54 -12.67
C ARG A 213 -7.63 -1.21 -11.31
N PHE A 214 -8.41 -2.24 -10.96
CA PHE A 214 -8.26 -2.94 -9.67
C PHE A 214 -6.96 -3.73 -9.62
N ARG A 215 -6.64 -4.37 -10.74
CA ARG A 215 -5.42 -5.16 -10.92
C ARG A 215 -4.19 -4.24 -10.99
N ASP A 216 -4.32 -3.15 -11.74
CA ASP A 216 -3.34 -2.07 -11.86
C ASP A 216 -2.94 -1.51 -10.49
N ARG A 217 -3.91 -1.24 -9.61
CA ARG A 217 -3.62 -0.76 -8.25
C ARG A 217 -2.71 -1.71 -7.47
N ILE A 218 -2.99 -3.01 -7.50
CA ILE A 218 -2.22 -4.03 -6.77
C ILE A 218 -0.85 -4.23 -7.41
N ALA A 219 -0.80 -4.27 -8.74
CA ALA A 219 0.44 -4.39 -9.48
C ALA A 219 1.39 -3.21 -9.19
N ARG A 220 0.86 -1.98 -9.18
CA ARG A 220 1.61 -0.77 -8.82
C ARG A 220 2.22 -0.88 -7.43
N ASN A 221 1.44 -1.29 -6.42
CA ASN A 221 1.96 -1.46 -5.05
C ASN A 221 3.02 -2.57 -4.98
N ALA A 222 2.81 -3.70 -5.66
CA ALA A 222 3.78 -4.80 -5.71
C ALA A 222 5.10 -4.39 -6.38
N VAL A 223 5.01 -3.73 -7.53
CA VAL A 223 6.15 -3.20 -8.30
C VAL A 223 6.93 -2.19 -7.47
N GLY A 224 6.24 -1.29 -6.79
CA GLY A 224 6.84 -0.32 -5.86
C GLY A 224 7.58 -0.97 -4.70
N ALA A 225 6.95 -1.92 -4.02
CA ALA A 225 7.57 -2.67 -2.93
C ALA A 225 8.82 -3.46 -3.40
N HIS A 226 8.75 -4.07 -4.59
CA HIS A 226 9.89 -4.73 -5.21
C HIS A 226 11.04 -3.76 -5.48
N LEU A 227 10.77 -2.63 -6.12
CA LEU A 227 11.79 -1.63 -6.45
C LEU A 227 12.37 -0.96 -5.20
N HIS A 228 11.57 -0.75 -4.16
CA HIS A 228 12.06 -0.28 -2.87
C HIS A 228 13.16 -1.20 -2.34
N LYS A 229 12.92 -2.52 -2.40
CA LYS A 229 13.88 -3.54 -1.97
C LYS A 229 15.10 -3.65 -2.88
N THR A 230 14.90 -3.74 -4.20
CA THR A 230 16.02 -4.00 -5.13
C THR A 230 16.87 -2.77 -5.41
N LYS A 231 16.28 -1.57 -5.40
CA LYS A 231 17.00 -0.31 -5.63
C LYS A 231 17.39 0.42 -4.34
N ALA A 232 16.92 -0.06 -3.18
CA ALA A 232 17.12 0.58 -1.88
C ALA A 232 16.69 2.06 -1.89
N THR A 233 15.46 2.31 -2.38
CA THR A 233 14.91 3.67 -2.38
C THR A 233 14.71 4.17 -0.93
N PRO A 234 14.76 5.48 -0.67
CA PRO A 234 14.54 6.00 0.67
C PRO A 234 13.19 5.58 1.26
N LYS A 235 13.14 5.52 2.59
CA LYS A 235 11.87 5.47 3.32
C LYS A 235 11.03 6.69 2.97
N LEU A 236 9.74 6.51 2.73
CA LEU A 236 8.79 7.57 2.35
C LEU A 236 8.70 8.68 3.40
N SER A 237 8.71 8.35 4.69
CA SER A 237 8.72 9.33 5.79
C SER A 237 10.12 9.92 6.04
N GLY A 238 11.16 9.28 5.50
CA GLY A 238 12.56 9.68 5.61
C GLY A 238 13.05 10.49 4.41
N ALA A 239 12.20 10.69 3.39
CA ALA A 239 12.53 11.38 2.14
C ALA A 239 12.76 12.89 2.31
N GLY A 240 13.00 13.40 3.51
CA GLY A 240 13.59 14.72 3.72
C GLY A 240 12.68 15.92 3.47
N LEU A 241 11.71 15.88 2.54
CA LEU A 241 10.69 16.89 2.16
C LEU A 241 10.67 18.20 2.98
N PHE A 242 11.78 18.95 2.96
CA PHE A 242 12.00 20.19 3.70
C PHE A 242 11.71 20.13 5.21
N GLY A 243 11.80 18.94 5.83
CA GLY A 243 11.47 18.72 7.25
C GLY A 243 10.02 19.04 7.62
N ALA A 244 9.11 19.04 6.64
CA ALA A 244 7.76 19.51 6.79
C ALA A 244 6.88 18.59 7.66
N ALA A 245 6.15 19.19 8.60
CA ALA A 245 5.04 18.53 9.29
C ALA A 245 3.82 18.40 8.34
N PRO A 246 2.88 17.46 8.58
CA PRO A 246 1.65 17.37 7.82
C PRO A 246 0.91 18.71 7.79
N GLY A 247 0.51 19.15 6.59
CA GLY A 247 -0.18 20.43 6.38
C GLY A 247 0.73 21.65 6.31
N ALA A 248 2.06 21.49 6.38
CA ALA A 248 2.96 22.58 6.02
C ALA A 248 2.86 22.89 4.52
N PRO A 249 2.90 24.17 4.12
CA PRO A 249 2.88 24.55 2.71
C PRO A 249 4.20 24.17 2.02
N LEU A 250 4.16 24.11 0.70
CA LEU A 250 5.36 23.92 -0.11
C LEU A 250 6.24 25.18 0.00
N PRO A 251 7.58 25.08 -0.08
CA PRO A 251 8.42 26.28 -0.15
C PRO A 251 7.93 27.23 -1.25
N ALA A 252 7.72 28.50 -0.90
CA ALA A 252 7.03 29.47 -1.75
C ALA A 252 7.72 29.68 -3.11
N ASP A 253 9.05 29.55 -3.16
CA ASP A 253 9.84 29.57 -4.40
C ASP A 253 9.48 28.41 -5.33
N ILE A 254 9.38 27.18 -4.79
CA ILE A 254 8.99 25.99 -5.55
C ILE A 254 7.53 26.08 -5.98
N ALA A 255 6.63 26.47 -5.07
CA ALA A 255 5.22 26.64 -5.38
C ALA A 255 5.01 27.64 -6.53
N ALA A 256 5.62 28.83 -6.44
CA ALA A 256 5.54 29.84 -7.50
C ALA A 256 6.13 29.34 -8.83
N PHE A 257 7.24 28.61 -8.78
CA PHE A 257 7.86 28.00 -9.96
C PHE A 257 6.91 27.02 -10.66
N LEU A 258 6.33 26.06 -9.91
CA LEU A 258 5.40 25.06 -10.45
C LEU A 258 4.11 25.70 -10.97
N GLN A 259 3.52 26.63 -10.22
CA GLN A 259 2.32 27.37 -10.63
C GLN A 259 2.55 28.14 -11.93
N SER A 260 3.70 28.81 -12.06
CA SER A 260 4.07 29.57 -13.26
C SER A 260 4.27 28.67 -14.47
N ALA A 261 4.88 27.50 -14.31
CA ALA A 261 5.02 26.53 -15.40
C ALA A 261 3.65 25.93 -15.80
N PHE A 262 2.83 25.55 -14.82
CA PHE A 262 1.52 24.94 -15.04
C PHE A 262 0.56 25.89 -15.77
N ALA A 263 0.47 27.15 -15.34
CA ALA A 263 -0.42 28.14 -15.94
C ALA A 263 -0.15 28.38 -17.44
N VAL A 264 1.11 28.27 -17.86
CA VAL A 264 1.51 28.40 -19.28
C VAL A 264 1.22 27.11 -20.04
N ALA A 265 1.51 25.96 -19.44
CA ALA A 265 1.30 24.66 -20.06
C ALA A 265 -0.19 24.28 -20.20
N TYR A 266 -1.06 24.81 -19.34
CA TYR A 266 -2.50 24.52 -19.34
C TYR A 266 -3.34 25.82 -19.35
N PRO A 267 -3.32 26.58 -20.46
CA PRO A 267 -4.08 27.82 -20.58
C PRO A 267 -5.58 27.57 -20.47
N GLY A 268 -6.28 28.43 -19.72
CA GLY A 268 -7.73 28.33 -19.52
C GLY A 268 -8.17 27.33 -18.45
N ARG A 269 -7.23 26.73 -17.71
CA ARG A 269 -7.52 25.87 -16.56
C ARG A 269 -7.12 26.54 -15.24
N SER A 270 -7.78 26.13 -14.16
CA SER A 270 -7.37 26.48 -12.81
C SER A 270 -6.07 25.76 -12.47
N VAL A 271 -5.09 26.50 -11.94
CA VAL A 271 -3.85 25.92 -11.44
C VAL A 271 -4.15 25.06 -10.20
N PRO A 272 -3.58 23.85 -10.09
CA PRO A 272 -3.72 23.02 -8.89
C PRO A 272 -3.27 23.76 -7.63
N ASP A 273 -3.97 23.54 -6.52
CA ASP A 273 -3.52 23.98 -5.20
C ASP A 273 -2.36 23.08 -4.73
N PHE A 274 -1.14 23.45 -5.13
CA PHE A 274 0.07 22.70 -4.78
C PHE A 274 0.35 22.65 -3.29
N ASP A 275 -0.09 23.63 -2.49
CA ASP A 275 0.08 23.60 -1.03
C ASP A 275 -0.85 22.56 -0.41
N ALA A 276 -2.13 22.54 -0.81
CA ALA A 276 -3.07 21.51 -0.39
C ALA A 276 -2.63 20.11 -0.87
N GLY A 277 -2.14 20.02 -2.10
CA GLY A 277 -1.58 18.78 -2.66
C GLY A 277 -0.37 18.30 -1.84
N TYR A 278 0.53 19.20 -1.47
CA TYR A 278 1.73 18.87 -0.71
C TYR A 278 1.42 18.40 0.71
N GLY A 279 0.49 19.07 1.39
CA GLY A 279 0.03 18.65 2.72
C GLY A 279 -0.57 17.24 2.72
N LYS A 280 -1.41 16.92 1.72
CA LYS A 280 -2.00 15.58 1.56
C LYS A 280 -0.96 14.53 1.15
N LEU A 281 -0.01 14.88 0.28
CA LEU A 281 1.10 14.02 -0.10
C LEU A 281 1.93 13.60 1.12
N ILE A 282 2.41 14.56 1.92
CA ILE A 282 3.16 14.25 3.16
C ILE A 282 2.33 13.34 4.07
N ARG A 283 1.05 13.66 4.26
CA ARG A 283 0.16 12.87 5.10
C ARG A 283 0.05 11.44 4.59
N HIS A 284 -0.10 11.25 3.27
CA HIS A 284 -0.19 9.94 2.63
C HIS A 284 1.08 9.12 2.88
N LEU A 285 2.26 9.69 2.60
CA LEU A 285 3.55 9.04 2.81
C LEU A 285 3.76 8.60 4.27
N GLN A 286 3.41 9.46 5.23
CA GLN A 286 3.51 9.12 6.65
C GLN A 286 2.56 8.02 7.09
N LEU A 287 1.35 7.98 6.54
CA LEU A 287 0.37 6.96 6.88
C LEU A 287 0.77 5.59 6.33
N LEU A 288 1.27 5.54 5.09
CA LEU A 288 1.74 4.30 4.45
C LEU A 288 2.83 3.60 5.27
N GLU A 289 3.69 4.34 5.97
CA GLU A 289 4.76 3.76 6.80
C GLU A 289 4.32 3.21 8.16
N ARG A 290 3.07 3.46 8.59
CA ARG A 290 2.59 2.98 9.90
C ARG A 290 2.31 1.48 9.92
N PHE A 291 2.06 0.90 8.76
CA PHE A 291 1.71 -0.51 8.63
C PHE A 291 2.98 -1.35 8.59
N LYS A 292 3.34 -1.90 9.75
CA LYS A 292 4.49 -2.80 9.90
C LYS A 292 4.04 -4.05 10.62
N ARG A 293 4.23 -5.20 9.99
CA ARG A 293 3.99 -6.50 10.61
C ARG A 293 4.66 -6.56 11.98
N VAL A 294 3.88 -6.93 12.98
CA VAL A 294 4.37 -7.14 14.35
C VAL A 294 5.15 -8.45 14.44
N ASP A 295 6.14 -8.49 15.32
CA ASP A 295 6.92 -9.70 15.58
C ASP A 295 6.03 -10.81 16.17
N LEU A 296 6.34 -12.06 15.84
CA LEU A 296 5.71 -13.23 16.45
C LEU A 296 5.87 -13.19 17.98
N PRO A 297 4.82 -13.51 18.76
CA PRO A 297 4.93 -13.51 20.20
C PRO A 297 5.87 -14.62 20.66
N MET A 298 6.61 -14.35 21.73
CA MET A 298 7.50 -15.33 22.34
C MET A 298 6.72 -16.19 23.35
N PRO A 299 6.94 -17.53 23.36
CA PRO A 299 6.32 -18.41 24.34
C PRO A 299 6.79 -18.05 25.76
N PRO A 300 6.03 -18.44 26.80
CA PRO A 300 6.47 -18.25 28.18
C PRO A 300 7.83 -18.90 28.43
N ALA A 301 8.62 -18.35 29.35
CA ALA A 301 9.93 -18.89 29.68
C ALA A 301 9.84 -20.38 30.08
N ASN A 302 10.79 -21.20 29.61
CA ASN A 302 10.80 -22.68 29.74
C ASN A 302 10.53 -23.24 31.15
N GLY A 303 10.72 -22.45 32.20
CA GLY A 303 10.38 -22.82 33.59
C GLY A 303 8.88 -22.90 33.89
N PHE A 304 8.02 -22.31 33.04
CA PHE A 304 6.56 -22.25 33.20
C PHE A 304 5.80 -23.14 32.20
N VAL A 305 6.46 -23.74 31.20
CA VAL A 305 5.81 -24.50 30.12
C VAL A 305 5.73 -26.00 30.42
N GLN A 306 6.26 -26.46 31.55
CA GLN A 306 6.16 -27.87 31.94
C GLN A 306 4.74 -28.14 32.44
N ASN A 307 3.95 -28.88 31.64
CA ASN A 307 2.65 -29.51 31.95
C ASN A 307 1.36 -28.85 31.44
N VAL A 308 1.42 -27.81 30.59
CA VAL A 308 0.19 -27.33 29.92
C VAL A 308 -0.05 -28.14 28.64
N PRO A 309 -1.19 -28.85 28.50
CA PRO A 309 -1.53 -29.48 27.23
C PRO A 309 -1.56 -28.42 26.13
N PRO A 310 -1.07 -28.69 24.91
CA PRO A 310 -1.22 -27.76 23.82
C PRO A 310 -2.71 -27.51 23.60
N THR A 311 -3.17 -26.30 23.88
CA THR A 311 -4.52 -25.89 23.49
C THR A 311 -4.50 -25.74 21.99
N ASP A 312 -5.12 -26.67 21.26
CA ASP A 312 -5.26 -26.54 19.83
C ASP A 312 -6.18 -25.33 19.57
N VAL A 313 -5.69 -24.35 18.83
CA VAL A 313 -6.51 -23.19 18.43
C VAL A 313 -7.77 -23.70 17.74
N GLY A 314 -7.69 -24.81 16.99
CA GLY A 314 -8.84 -25.51 16.38
C GLY A 314 -9.90 -25.99 17.38
N ASP A 315 -9.51 -26.47 18.56
CA ASP A 315 -10.43 -26.94 19.60
C ASP A 315 -11.19 -25.78 20.25
N ILE A 316 -10.55 -24.63 20.41
CA ILE A 316 -11.21 -23.44 20.96
C ILE A 316 -12.22 -22.85 19.95
N LEU A 317 -11.90 -22.95 18.66
CA LEU A 317 -12.78 -22.52 17.57
C LEU A 317 -14.04 -23.38 17.49
N ALA A 318 -13.86 -24.71 17.48
CA ALA A 318 -14.98 -25.66 17.50
C ALA A 318 -15.88 -25.48 18.73
N ALA A 319 -15.30 -25.16 19.90
CA ALA A 319 -16.05 -24.93 21.13
C ALA A 319 -16.83 -23.60 21.17
N SER A 320 -16.45 -22.62 20.33
CA SER A 320 -17.08 -21.30 20.25
C SER A 320 -18.28 -21.26 19.28
N GLY A 321 -18.65 -22.40 18.68
CA GLY A 321 -19.69 -22.48 17.64
C GLY A 321 -19.25 -21.84 16.30
N ILE A 322 -17.95 -21.61 16.14
CA ILE A 322 -17.33 -21.06 14.94
C ILE A 322 -16.74 -22.24 14.18
N ASP A 323 -17.17 -22.44 12.92
CA ASP A 323 -16.70 -23.56 12.09
C ASP A 323 -15.16 -23.55 12.05
N SER A 324 -14.56 -24.72 12.32
CA SER A 324 -13.12 -24.94 12.48
C SER A 324 -12.31 -24.81 11.18
N ASP A 325 -12.89 -24.22 10.14
CA ASP A 325 -12.22 -24.02 8.84
C ASP A 325 -11.26 -22.81 8.84
N LEU A 326 -10.86 -22.37 10.02
CA LEU A 326 -9.77 -21.43 10.30
C LEU A 326 -8.39 -22.03 10.07
N SER A 327 -8.30 -23.08 9.25
CA SER A 327 -7.10 -23.23 8.47
C SER A 327 -6.99 -21.94 7.64
N ILE A 328 -6.10 -21.04 8.07
CA ILE A 328 -5.41 -20.21 7.11
C ILE A 328 -4.85 -21.24 6.14
N SER A 329 -5.50 -21.37 4.99
CA SER A 329 -5.18 -22.33 3.96
C SER A 329 -3.79 -21.99 3.44
N SER A 330 -2.78 -22.39 4.22
CA SER A 330 -1.43 -22.63 3.78
C SER A 330 -1.36 -24.01 3.11
N ALA A 331 -2.46 -24.76 3.10
CA ALA A 331 -2.72 -25.83 2.14
C ALA A 331 -3.51 -25.26 0.94
N PRO A 332 -2.90 -25.21 -0.26
CA PRO A 332 -3.55 -24.71 -1.45
C PRO A 332 -4.62 -25.72 -1.91
N ASP A 333 -5.88 -25.31 -1.92
CA ASP A 333 -6.73 -25.79 -3.01
C ASP A 333 -6.23 -25.06 -4.27
N SER A 334 -5.65 -25.83 -5.19
CA SER A 334 -5.03 -25.43 -6.47
C SER A 334 -3.64 -24.80 -6.41
N ASP A 335 -2.75 -25.38 -7.24
CA ASP A 335 -1.39 -24.97 -7.61
C ASP A 335 -0.78 -23.77 -6.84
N PRO A 336 0.20 -23.98 -5.95
CA PRO A 336 0.83 -22.92 -5.15
C PRO A 336 1.59 -21.89 -6.02
N THR A 337 1.62 -22.05 -7.34
CA THR A 337 2.26 -21.13 -8.26
C THR A 337 1.30 -20.11 -8.88
N THR A 338 -0.03 -20.26 -8.73
CA THR A 338 -1.02 -19.38 -9.35
C THR A 338 -2.01 -18.79 -8.34
N PRO A 339 -2.39 -17.50 -8.47
CA PRO A 339 -3.39 -16.90 -7.60
C PRO A 339 -4.75 -17.60 -7.69
N ASN A 340 -5.41 -17.81 -6.54
CA ASN A 340 -6.72 -18.46 -6.47
C ASN A 340 -7.71 -17.67 -5.59
N THR A 341 -8.91 -18.22 -5.30
CA THR A 341 -9.94 -17.53 -4.49
C THR A 341 -9.47 -17.09 -3.11
N SER A 342 -8.49 -17.78 -2.51
CA SER A 342 -7.95 -17.43 -1.20
C SER A 342 -7.20 -16.09 -1.22
N ASP A 343 -6.68 -15.68 -2.38
CA ASP A 343 -6.01 -14.40 -2.63
C ASP A 343 -6.98 -13.23 -2.89
N SER A 344 -8.29 -13.44 -2.72
CA SER A 344 -9.29 -12.38 -2.89
C SER A 344 -9.51 -11.56 -1.61
N LYS A 345 -9.98 -10.31 -1.77
CA LYS A 345 -10.44 -9.49 -0.63
C LYS A 345 -11.52 -10.17 0.22
N SER A 346 -12.38 -10.99 -0.38
CA SER A 346 -13.46 -11.67 0.34
C SER A 346 -12.93 -12.74 1.29
N SER A 347 -11.93 -13.51 0.85
CA SER A 347 -11.25 -14.51 1.69
C SER A 347 -10.45 -13.84 2.82
N SER A 348 -9.56 -12.91 2.47
CA SER A 348 -8.74 -12.19 3.46
C SER A 348 -9.59 -11.35 4.43
N GLY A 349 -10.66 -10.73 3.95
CA GLY A 349 -11.58 -9.93 4.75
C GLY A 349 -12.48 -10.76 5.67
N ALA A 350 -12.75 -12.02 5.35
CA ALA A 350 -13.43 -12.94 6.25
C ALA A 350 -12.50 -13.39 7.39
N GLY A 351 -11.25 -13.76 7.07
CA GLY A 351 -10.23 -14.08 8.07
C GLY A 351 -9.92 -12.91 9.02
N CYS A 352 -9.86 -11.69 8.49
CA CYS A 352 -9.67 -10.46 9.27
C CYS A 352 -10.79 -10.24 10.30
N ILE A 353 -12.07 -10.28 9.89
CA ILE A 353 -13.20 -10.12 10.82
C ILE A 353 -13.20 -11.24 11.86
N LEU A 354 -13.01 -12.48 11.42
CA LEU A 354 -13.09 -13.63 12.30
C LEU A 354 -11.99 -13.60 13.37
N GLY A 355 -10.75 -13.29 12.98
CA GLY A 355 -9.64 -13.09 13.91
C GLY A 355 -9.91 -11.96 14.91
N ILE A 356 -10.51 -10.86 14.47
CA ILE A 356 -10.85 -9.72 15.34
C ILE A 356 -11.96 -10.09 16.35
N LEU A 357 -13.01 -10.79 15.91
CA LEU A 357 -14.07 -11.27 16.81
C LEU A 357 -13.54 -12.24 17.87
N LEU A 358 -12.58 -13.10 17.50
CA LEU A 358 -11.91 -14.00 18.44
C LEU A 358 -11.09 -13.23 19.47
N ILE A 359 -10.32 -12.22 19.07
CA ILE A 359 -9.57 -11.36 20.01
C ILE A 359 -10.51 -10.77 21.07
N PHE A 360 -11.70 -10.28 20.69
CA PHE A 360 -12.68 -9.73 21.62
C PHE A 360 -13.22 -10.78 22.59
N ALA A 361 -13.64 -11.95 22.09
CA ALA A 361 -14.15 -13.03 22.92
C ALA A 361 -13.08 -13.47 23.96
N PHE A 362 -11.83 -13.63 23.54
CA PHE A 362 -10.73 -14.06 24.41
C PHE A 362 -10.32 -13.02 25.45
N LEU A 363 -10.27 -11.73 25.10
CA LEU A 363 -9.96 -10.67 26.06
C LEU A 363 -11.00 -10.58 27.18
N ILE A 364 -12.27 -10.78 26.86
CA ILE A 364 -13.36 -10.85 27.83
C ILE A 364 -13.17 -12.08 28.75
N MET A 365 -12.91 -13.26 28.15
CA MET A 365 -12.69 -14.51 28.88
C MET A 365 -11.51 -14.42 29.86
N LEU A 366 -10.40 -13.77 29.46
CA LEU A 366 -9.21 -13.64 30.30
C LEU A 366 -9.44 -12.76 31.54
N VAL A 367 -10.12 -11.62 31.41
CA VAL A 367 -10.39 -10.75 32.56
C VAL A 367 -11.31 -11.44 33.57
N VAL A 368 -12.29 -12.20 33.09
CA VAL A 368 -13.16 -13.03 33.94
C VAL A 368 -12.39 -14.18 34.59
N CYS A 369 -11.49 -14.83 33.84
CA CYS A 369 -10.60 -15.88 34.33
C CYS A 369 -9.73 -15.41 35.50
N ILE A 370 -9.23 -14.17 35.46
CA ILE A 370 -8.44 -13.58 36.55
C ILE A 370 -9.28 -13.46 37.83
N VAL A 371 -10.52 -12.99 37.71
CA VAL A 371 -11.45 -12.86 38.85
C VAL A 371 -11.79 -14.24 39.43
N GLN A 372 -12.05 -15.24 38.57
CA GLN A 372 -12.33 -16.60 39.03
C GLN A 372 -11.12 -17.31 39.63
N ALA A 373 -9.91 -17.08 39.11
CA ALA A 373 -8.68 -17.61 39.68
C ALA A 373 -8.44 -17.07 41.09
N ILE A 374 -8.84 -15.82 41.36
CA ILE A 374 -8.76 -15.19 42.69
C ILE A 374 -9.82 -15.77 43.63
N ASP A 375 -11.05 -15.95 43.15
CA ASP A 375 -12.17 -16.39 44.01
C ASP A 375 -12.17 -17.90 44.28
N LYS A 376 -11.73 -18.72 43.31
CA LYS A 376 -11.90 -20.18 43.32
C LYS A 376 -10.59 -20.98 43.22
N GLY A 377 -9.45 -20.29 43.05
CA GLY A 377 -8.12 -20.94 42.95
C GLY A 377 -7.90 -21.79 41.70
N LYS A 378 -8.85 -21.76 40.75
CA LYS A 378 -8.81 -22.43 39.45
C LYS A 378 -9.47 -21.53 38.42
N CYS A 379 -8.93 -21.52 37.21
CA CYS A 379 -9.59 -20.98 36.05
C CYS A 379 -9.64 -22.06 34.97
N THR A 380 -10.84 -22.32 34.46
CA THR A 380 -11.09 -23.18 33.31
C THR A 380 -11.90 -22.38 32.32
N VAL A 381 -11.27 -21.94 31.23
CA VAL A 381 -11.90 -21.16 30.13
C VAL A 381 -13.20 -21.82 29.64
N PHE A 382 -13.28 -23.15 29.71
CA PHE A 382 -14.44 -23.95 29.32
C PHE A 382 -15.68 -23.83 30.24
N ASP A 383 -15.55 -23.35 31.48
CA ASP A 383 -16.72 -23.16 32.37
C ASP A 383 -17.63 -22.00 31.91
N PHE A 384 -17.13 -21.13 31.02
CA PHE A 384 -17.89 -20.03 30.43
C PHE A 384 -18.68 -20.43 29.16
N LEU A 385 -18.38 -21.59 28.57
CA LEU A 385 -19.13 -22.14 27.43
C LEU A 385 -20.34 -22.99 27.88
N ALA A 386 -20.58 -23.07 29.20
CA ALA A 386 -21.80 -23.60 29.77
C ALA A 386 -23.00 -22.66 29.48
N PRO A 387 -24.25 -23.16 29.41
CA PRO A 387 -25.39 -22.46 28.79
C PRO A 387 -25.85 -21.13 29.43
N ASP A 388 -25.20 -20.65 30.50
CA ASP A 388 -25.45 -19.35 31.13
C ASP A 388 -24.13 -18.67 31.55
N PRO A 389 -23.40 -18.01 30.63
CA PRO A 389 -22.24 -17.21 30.98
C PRO A 389 -22.63 -15.94 31.76
N PRO A 390 -21.87 -15.51 32.78
CA PRO A 390 -22.09 -14.21 33.43
C PRO A 390 -21.90 -13.05 32.44
N ASP A 391 -22.79 -12.04 32.51
CA ASP A 391 -22.79 -10.88 31.60
C ASP A 391 -21.50 -10.07 31.76
N PRO A 392 -20.65 -9.98 30.72
CA PRO A 392 -19.38 -9.26 30.77
C PRO A 392 -19.52 -7.73 30.88
N ARG A 393 -20.75 -7.20 30.83
CA ARG A 393 -21.06 -5.77 31.00
C ARG A 393 -21.46 -5.40 32.43
N ASP A 394 -21.46 -6.35 33.37
CA ASP A 394 -21.78 -6.06 34.76
C ASP A 394 -20.71 -5.14 35.37
N PRO A 395 -21.06 -3.90 35.80
CA PRO A 395 -20.12 -2.95 36.40
C PRO A 395 -19.56 -3.40 37.76
N THR A 396 -20.03 -4.54 38.29
CA THR A 396 -19.77 -4.96 39.68
C THR A 396 -18.56 -5.86 39.86
N THR A 397 -17.87 -6.29 38.79
CA THR A 397 -16.65 -7.11 38.93
C THR A 397 -15.49 -6.26 39.47
N PRO A 398 -15.06 -6.43 40.74
CA PRO A 398 -14.00 -5.61 41.30
C PRO A 398 -12.69 -5.90 40.59
N ALA A 399 -11.83 -4.88 40.42
CA ALA A 399 -10.46 -5.12 40.01
C ALA A 399 -9.80 -6.09 41.02
N PRO A 400 -9.15 -7.16 40.54
CA PRO A 400 -8.34 -8.05 41.36
C PRO A 400 -7.50 -7.32 42.42
N GLU A 401 -7.59 -7.72 43.69
CA GLU A 401 -6.56 -7.31 44.65
C GLU A 401 -5.22 -7.95 44.24
N ALA A 402 -4.24 -7.12 43.85
CA ALA A 402 -2.97 -7.58 43.26
C ALA A 402 -2.21 -8.56 44.16
N SER A 403 -2.33 -8.43 45.48
CA SER A 403 -1.74 -9.34 46.45
C SER A 403 -2.37 -10.74 46.40
N ALA A 404 -3.69 -10.83 46.22
CA ALA A 404 -4.41 -12.10 46.07
C ALA A 404 -4.08 -12.78 44.73
N ALA A 405 -4.00 -12.01 43.65
CA ALA A 405 -3.59 -12.51 42.34
C ALA A 405 -2.14 -13.04 42.35
N LEU A 406 -1.21 -12.34 43.02
CA LEU A 406 0.16 -12.83 43.20
C LEU A 406 0.20 -14.15 43.98
N THR A 407 -0.56 -14.26 45.08
CA THR A 407 -0.64 -15.52 45.85
C THR A 407 -1.18 -16.67 45.01
N ALA A 408 -2.20 -16.44 44.16
CA ALA A 408 -2.73 -17.46 43.27
C ALA A 408 -1.71 -17.91 42.21
N LEU A 409 -0.93 -16.96 41.67
CA LEU A 409 0.10 -17.21 40.65
C LEU A 409 1.40 -17.80 41.23
N GLN A 410 1.60 -17.81 42.55
CA GLN A 410 2.71 -18.56 43.16
C GLN A 410 2.56 -20.07 43.00
N ASN A 411 1.36 -20.58 42.72
CA ASN A 411 1.17 -21.96 42.30
C ASN A 411 1.68 -22.13 40.85
N PRO A 412 2.71 -22.98 40.61
CA PRO A 412 3.28 -23.17 39.29
C PRO A 412 2.28 -23.55 38.20
N ASP A 413 1.27 -24.37 38.52
CA ASP A 413 0.25 -24.79 37.55
C ASP A 413 -0.64 -23.61 37.14
N ASN A 414 -1.03 -22.76 38.09
CA ASN A 414 -1.85 -21.57 37.83
C ASN A 414 -1.06 -20.52 37.03
N ALA A 415 0.21 -20.32 37.35
CA ALA A 415 1.10 -19.45 36.59
C ALA A 415 1.30 -19.94 35.15
N ALA A 416 1.56 -21.24 34.98
CA ALA A 416 1.74 -21.87 33.69
C ALA A 416 0.51 -21.69 32.80
N HIS A 417 -0.67 -22.01 33.32
CA HIS A 417 -1.94 -21.82 32.61
C HIS A 417 -2.18 -20.34 32.26
N PHE A 418 -2.00 -19.43 33.21
CA PHE A 418 -2.27 -18.01 32.97
C PHE A 418 -1.33 -17.39 31.93
N LEU A 419 -0.03 -17.70 32.00
CA LEU A 419 0.95 -17.25 31.01
C LEU A 419 0.70 -17.86 29.62
N GLN A 420 0.27 -19.13 29.56
CA GLN A 420 -0.11 -19.77 28.30
C GLN A 420 -1.32 -19.09 27.66
N GLU A 421 -2.32 -18.69 28.44
CA GLU A 421 -3.51 -17.99 27.90
C GLU A 421 -3.15 -16.59 27.36
N ILE A 422 -2.28 -15.85 28.05
CA ILE A 422 -1.78 -14.56 27.53
C ILE A 422 -1.02 -14.78 26.22
N PHE A 423 -0.18 -15.82 26.13
CA PHE A 423 0.53 -16.17 24.91
C PHE A 423 -0.42 -16.56 23.76
N ASN A 424 -1.41 -17.42 24.02
CA ASN A 424 -2.41 -17.84 23.03
C ASN A 424 -3.18 -16.64 22.47
N MET A 425 -3.57 -15.69 23.33
CA MET A 425 -4.23 -14.47 22.91
C MET A 425 -3.32 -13.57 22.08
N ARG A 426 -2.03 -13.44 22.44
CA ARG A 426 -1.06 -12.74 21.60
C ARG A 426 -0.90 -13.41 20.24
N MET A 427 -0.94 -14.74 20.16
CA MET A 427 -0.91 -15.48 18.90
C MET A 427 -2.14 -15.18 18.04
N VAL A 428 -3.35 -15.27 18.59
CA VAL A 428 -4.60 -14.92 17.88
C VAL A 428 -4.57 -13.46 17.42
N MET A 429 -4.07 -12.56 18.27
CA MET A 429 -3.93 -11.15 17.92
C MET A 429 -2.93 -10.90 16.79
N TRP A 430 -1.80 -11.60 16.83
CA TRP A 430 -0.81 -11.56 15.76
C TRP A 430 -1.41 -12.04 14.44
N GLN A 431 -2.18 -13.14 14.45
CA GLN A 431 -2.87 -13.67 13.27
C GLN A 431 -3.93 -12.70 12.72
N GLY A 432 -4.68 -12.03 13.62
CA GLY A 432 -5.64 -11.00 13.24
C GLY A 432 -4.97 -9.78 12.60
N LEU A 433 -3.86 -9.31 13.17
CA LEU A 433 -3.04 -8.23 12.60
C LEU A 433 -2.44 -8.61 11.25
N ASP A 434 -1.94 -9.84 11.09
CA ASP A 434 -1.46 -10.37 9.81
C ASP A 434 -2.57 -10.38 8.75
N SER A 435 -3.74 -10.92 9.10
CA SER A 435 -4.90 -10.97 8.20
C SER A 435 -5.38 -9.57 7.80
N ALA A 436 -5.37 -8.62 8.73
CA ALA A 436 -5.70 -7.23 8.46
C ALA A 436 -4.68 -6.56 7.52
N LEU A 437 -3.38 -6.81 7.72
CA LEU A 437 -2.33 -6.32 6.82
C LEU A 437 -2.53 -6.87 5.40
N ALA A 438 -2.75 -8.18 5.28
CA ALA A 438 -3.05 -8.83 4.01
C ALA A 438 -4.30 -8.23 3.33
N TYR A 439 -5.37 -7.97 4.10
CA TYR A 439 -6.61 -7.38 3.60
C TYR A 439 -6.41 -5.95 3.06
N LEU A 440 -5.67 -5.12 3.80
CA LEU A 440 -5.36 -3.75 3.36
C LEU A 440 -4.47 -3.75 2.11
N ALA A 441 -3.55 -4.71 1.99
CA ALA A 441 -2.69 -4.85 0.81
C ALA A 441 -3.47 -5.36 -0.42
N VAL A 442 -4.33 -6.38 -0.28
CA VAL A 442 -5.12 -6.94 -1.39
C VAL A 442 -6.26 -6.01 -1.85
N THR A 443 -6.66 -5.06 -1.02
CA THR A 443 -7.57 -3.96 -1.40
C THR A 443 -6.81 -2.76 -1.98
N GLY A 444 -5.49 -2.84 -2.06
CA GLY A 444 -4.62 -1.82 -2.63
C GLY A 444 -4.43 -0.57 -1.76
N LEU A 445 -4.89 -0.57 -0.50
CA LEU A 445 -4.76 0.62 0.36
C LEU A 445 -3.34 0.82 0.89
N ILE A 446 -2.58 -0.28 1.05
CA ILE A 446 -1.18 -0.25 1.48
C ILE A 446 -0.28 -1.09 0.56
N TYR A 447 1.03 -0.96 0.74
CA TYR A 447 2.02 -1.82 0.09
C TYR A 447 2.04 -3.23 0.71
N PRO A 448 2.24 -4.28 -0.09
CA PRO A 448 2.58 -5.60 0.45
C PRO A 448 3.96 -5.56 1.11
N ASP A 449 4.12 -6.24 2.24
CA ASP A 449 5.41 -6.42 2.90
C ASP A 449 6.20 -7.59 2.32
N ASP A 450 7.42 -7.82 2.80
CA ASP A 450 8.30 -8.88 2.31
C ASP A 450 7.67 -10.29 2.38
N LEU A 451 6.83 -10.56 3.39
CA LEU A 451 6.15 -11.84 3.52
C LEU A 451 5.06 -11.98 2.46
N LEU A 452 4.19 -10.97 2.34
CA LEU A 452 3.11 -10.95 1.35
C LEU A 452 3.66 -11.00 -0.08
N MET A 453 4.77 -10.31 -0.34
CA MET A 453 5.44 -10.30 -1.64
C MET A 453 5.85 -11.70 -2.12
N SER A 454 5.99 -12.69 -1.25
CA SER A 454 6.26 -14.08 -1.64
C SER A 454 5.02 -14.84 -2.16
N SER A 455 3.81 -14.31 -1.95
CA SER A 455 2.57 -14.96 -2.39
C SER A 455 2.39 -14.89 -3.91
N PRO A 456 1.70 -15.88 -4.52
CA PRO A 456 1.40 -15.89 -5.96
C PRO A 456 0.69 -14.63 -6.45
N LEU A 457 -0.19 -14.05 -5.61
CA LEU A 457 -0.92 -12.83 -5.91
C LEU A 457 0.01 -11.69 -6.35
N TYR A 458 1.09 -11.41 -5.62
CA TYR A 458 1.97 -10.29 -5.96
C TYR A 458 3.08 -10.71 -6.94
N GLN A 459 3.56 -11.96 -6.85
CA GLN A 459 4.59 -12.49 -7.75
C GLN A 459 4.19 -12.41 -9.23
N GLN A 460 2.90 -12.56 -9.55
CA GLN A 460 2.42 -12.47 -10.93
C GLN A 460 2.71 -11.11 -11.60
N PHE A 461 2.91 -10.05 -10.81
CA PHE A 461 3.17 -8.69 -11.31
C PHE A 461 4.67 -8.35 -11.41
N LEU A 462 5.54 -9.26 -10.95
CA LEU A 462 6.99 -9.04 -10.91
C LEU A 462 7.71 -9.65 -12.11
N ARG A 463 6.96 -10.25 -13.05
CA ARG A 463 7.48 -10.82 -14.29
C ARG A 463 6.49 -10.55 -15.41
N THR A 464 6.98 -9.99 -16.50
CA THR A 464 6.16 -9.79 -17.70
C THR A 464 5.72 -11.13 -18.29
N PRO A 465 4.42 -11.35 -18.50
CA PRO A 465 3.91 -12.63 -18.98
C PRO A 465 4.25 -12.82 -20.46
N GLY A 466 4.41 -14.06 -20.91
CA GLY A 466 4.66 -14.37 -22.32
C GLY A 466 3.40 -14.44 -23.16
N ARG A 467 2.69 -13.30 -23.37
CA ARG A 467 1.42 -13.32 -24.12
C ARG A 467 1.59 -12.83 -25.54
N PRO A 468 1.03 -13.55 -26.52
CA PRO A 468 1.02 -13.08 -27.89
C PRO A 468 0.04 -11.91 -28.08
N GLU A 469 -1.00 -11.81 -27.26
CA GLU A 469 -2.16 -10.94 -27.47
C GLU A 469 -2.32 -9.90 -26.35
N TRP A 470 -2.42 -8.62 -26.71
CA TRP A 470 -2.52 -7.47 -25.80
C TRP A 470 -3.12 -6.25 -26.54
N PRO A 471 -3.83 -5.31 -25.87
CA PRO A 471 -4.39 -5.40 -24.52
C PRO A 471 -5.67 -6.24 -24.48
N LEU A 472 -5.98 -6.83 -23.34
CA LEU A 472 -7.21 -7.61 -23.10
C LEU A 472 -8.35 -6.71 -22.61
N ARG A 473 -9.60 -7.07 -22.96
CA ARG A 473 -10.81 -6.34 -22.56
C ARG A 473 -11.06 -6.36 -21.06
N LEU A 474 -11.78 -5.37 -20.55
CA LEU A 474 -12.29 -5.35 -19.18
C LEU A 474 -13.19 -6.57 -18.92
N ASP A 475 -12.94 -7.27 -17.81
CA ASP A 475 -13.82 -8.31 -17.28
C ASP A 475 -15.08 -7.66 -16.67
N PRO A 476 -16.30 -8.07 -17.05
CA PRO A 476 -17.53 -7.60 -16.39
C PRO A 476 -17.55 -7.80 -14.87
N GLN A 477 -16.78 -8.77 -14.35
CA GLN A 477 -16.60 -9.04 -12.93
C GLN A 477 -15.22 -8.61 -12.40
N ALA A 478 -14.59 -7.60 -13.02
CA ALA A 478 -13.22 -7.18 -12.69
C ALA A 478 -12.96 -6.92 -11.19
N GLU A 479 -13.95 -6.42 -10.44
CA GLU A 479 -13.81 -6.21 -8.98
C GLU A 479 -13.70 -7.52 -8.19
N GLN A 480 -14.19 -8.63 -8.72
CA GLN A 480 -14.16 -9.95 -8.10
C GLN A 480 -12.96 -10.77 -8.61
N THR A 481 -12.54 -10.55 -9.85
CA THR A 481 -11.54 -11.37 -10.55
C THR A 481 -10.15 -10.72 -10.63
N TYR A 482 -9.95 -9.50 -10.12
CA TYR A 482 -8.67 -8.77 -10.20
C TYR A 482 -7.44 -9.49 -9.60
N HIS A 483 -7.64 -10.53 -8.80
CA HIS A 483 -6.55 -11.34 -8.25
C HIS A 483 -6.01 -12.35 -9.28
N ARG A 484 -6.77 -12.70 -10.34
CA ARG A 484 -6.42 -13.75 -11.34
C ARG A 484 -6.24 -13.23 -12.75
N ASP A 485 -5.23 -13.72 -13.46
CA ASP A 485 -4.91 -13.19 -14.78
C ASP A 485 -6.13 -13.15 -15.72
N PRO A 486 -6.47 -12.00 -16.34
CA PRO A 486 -7.63 -11.91 -17.23
C PRO A 486 -7.53 -12.88 -18.41
N LEU A 487 -8.64 -13.58 -18.67
CA LEU A 487 -8.83 -14.50 -19.81
C LEU A 487 -9.77 -13.91 -20.88
N THR A 488 -9.97 -12.59 -20.86
CA THR A 488 -10.84 -11.89 -21.80
C THR A 488 -10.21 -11.79 -23.18
N ALA A 489 -11.04 -11.58 -24.21
CA ALA A 489 -10.56 -11.36 -25.57
C ALA A 489 -9.76 -10.05 -25.69
N VAL A 490 -8.95 -9.95 -26.74
CA VAL A 490 -8.21 -8.73 -27.10
C VAL A 490 -9.18 -7.57 -27.38
N GLU A 491 -8.82 -6.37 -26.95
CA GLU A 491 -9.61 -5.16 -27.21
C GLU A 491 -9.74 -4.91 -28.72
N ASN A 492 -8.61 -4.95 -29.45
CA ASN A 492 -8.56 -4.68 -30.88
C ASN A 492 -7.87 -5.82 -31.67
N PRO A 493 -8.62 -6.86 -32.08
CA PRO A 493 -8.07 -8.00 -32.81
C PRO A 493 -7.72 -7.70 -34.28
N ALA A 494 -8.24 -6.61 -34.85
CA ALA A 494 -8.12 -6.28 -36.27
C ALA A 494 -6.82 -5.52 -36.63
N VAL A 495 -6.25 -4.80 -35.66
CA VAL A 495 -4.95 -4.16 -35.78
C VAL A 495 -3.93 -5.21 -35.32
N GLY A 496 -3.36 -5.93 -36.29
CA GLY A 496 -2.58 -7.15 -36.03
C GLY A 496 -1.67 -7.06 -34.81
N VAL A 497 -1.77 -8.08 -33.94
CA VAL A 497 -0.92 -8.37 -32.77
C VAL A 497 -0.09 -7.16 -32.29
N HIS A 498 -0.67 -6.30 -31.43
CA HIS A 498 0.17 -5.39 -30.66
C HIS A 498 1.09 -6.26 -29.79
N SER A 499 2.38 -6.31 -30.14
CA SER A 499 3.35 -6.97 -29.28
C SER A 499 3.38 -6.24 -27.95
N GLN A 500 3.38 -7.03 -26.87
CA GLN A 500 3.54 -6.49 -25.53
C GLN A 500 4.78 -5.57 -25.49
N PRO A 501 4.68 -4.39 -24.85
CA PRO A 501 5.80 -3.45 -24.81
C PRO A 501 7.09 -4.03 -24.22
N PHE A 502 6.95 -4.98 -23.29
CA PHE A 502 8.07 -5.67 -22.68
C PHE A 502 8.11 -7.13 -23.14
N PRO A 503 9.30 -7.66 -23.50
CA PRO A 503 9.51 -9.10 -23.64
C PRO A 503 9.09 -9.88 -22.38
N PRO A 504 8.83 -11.19 -22.49
CA PRO A 504 8.50 -12.02 -21.34
C PRO A 504 9.64 -12.10 -20.31
N GLU A 505 9.30 -12.43 -19.07
CA GLU A 505 10.23 -12.71 -17.95
C GLU A 505 11.06 -11.52 -17.45
N LEU A 506 10.67 -10.29 -17.79
CA LEU A 506 11.31 -9.08 -17.30
C LEU A 506 10.75 -8.64 -15.95
N ALA A 507 11.66 -8.38 -15.01
CA ALA A 507 11.36 -7.83 -13.69
C ALA A 507 11.13 -6.31 -13.75
N PRO A 508 10.55 -5.68 -12.70
CA PRO A 508 10.33 -4.24 -12.67
C PRO A 508 11.60 -3.40 -12.84
N ASP A 509 12.75 -3.90 -12.40
CA ASP A 509 14.07 -3.29 -12.65
C ASP A 509 14.28 -2.98 -14.13
N ALA A 510 13.61 -3.74 -15.02
CA ALA A 510 13.78 -3.59 -16.45
C ALA A 510 13.45 -2.17 -16.95
N PHE A 511 12.39 -1.56 -16.42
CA PHE A 511 11.99 -0.21 -16.82
C PHE A 511 12.78 0.89 -16.12
N VAL A 512 13.56 0.59 -15.07
CA VAL A 512 14.29 1.59 -14.29
C VAL A 512 15.68 1.83 -14.87
N ASP A 513 16.56 0.81 -14.87
CA ASP A 513 17.99 0.96 -15.17
C ASP A 513 18.52 0.01 -16.24
N SER A 514 17.73 -0.99 -16.63
CA SER A 514 18.23 -2.00 -17.53
C SER A 514 18.21 -1.51 -18.99
N GLY A 515 19.34 -1.58 -19.69
CA GLY A 515 19.40 -1.43 -21.15
C GLY A 515 18.75 -2.60 -21.90
N GLN A 516 17.67 -3.17 -21.35
CA GLN A 516 16.90 -4.26 -21.94
C GLN A 516 16.09 -3.74 -23.12
N THR A 517 15.86 -4.63 -24.07
CA THR A 517 15.11 -4.34 -25.28
C THR A 517 13.62 -4.23 -24.95
N MET A 518 13.07 -3.02 -25.02
CA MET A 518 11.63 -2.79 -25.06
C MET A 518 11.16 -2.73 -26.52
N LEU A 519 9.92 -3.12 -26.79
CA LEU A 519 9.35 -3.10 -28.13
C LEU A 519 8.50 -1.84 -28.30
N TYR A 520 8.86 -1.03 -29.30
CA TYR A 520 8.03 0.07 -29.79
C TYR A 520 7.65 -0.21 -31.25
N ASN A 521 6.37 -0.43 -31.56
CA ASN A 521 5.93 -0.79 -32.92
C ASN A 521 6.72 -1.96 -33.53
N ASN A 522 6.96 -3.03 -32.76
CA ASN A 522 7.80 -4.18 -33.15
C ASN A 522 9.29 -3.85 -33.39
N VAL A 523 9.76 -2.66 -33.01
CA VAL A 523 11.18 -2.27 -33.07
C VAL A 523 11.80 -2.36 -31.68
N ALA A 524 12.76 -3.27 -31.56
CA ALA A 524 13.63 -3.44 -30.41
C ALA A 524 14.38 -2.12 -30.08
N SER A 525 13.99 -1.49 -28.99
CA SER A 525 14.57 -0.25 -28.47
C SER A 525 15.10 -0.50 -27.06
N LYS A 526 16.41 -0.35 -26.84
CA LYS A 526 17.02 -0.48 -25.52
C LYS A 526 16.91 0.85 -24.78
N LEU A 527 15.80 1.08 -24.09
CA LEU A 527 15.52 2.32 -23.38
C LEU A 527 14.96 1.97 -22.00
N SER A 528 15.60 2.41 -20.93
CA SER A 528 14.99 2.45 -19.58
C SER A 528 14.45 3.84 -19.28
N GLY A 529 13.69 3.98 -18.18
CA GLY A 529 13.24 5.26 -17.64
C GLY A 529 14.40 6.21 -17.35
N SER A 530 15.48 5.74 -16.71
CA SER A 530 16.65 6.59 -16.44
C SER A 530 17.38 7.03 -17.73
N GLN A 531 17.48 6.14 -18.73
CA GLN A 531 18.06 6.46 -20.03
C GLN A 531 17.20 7.44 -20.81
N PHE A 532 15.88 7.26 -20.79
CA PHE A 532 14.93 8.16 -21.43
C PHE A 532 14.96 9.54 -20.78
N ALA A 533 14.98 9.61 -19.44
CA ALA A 533 15.15 10.85 -18.68
C ALA A 533 16.41 11.61 -19.12
N TYR A 534 17.53 10.90 -19.29
CA TYR A 534 18.78 11.51 -19.75
C TYR A 534 18.74 11.97 -21.21
N ILE A 535 18.14 11.19 -22.10
CA ILE A 535 17.93 11.60 -23.50
C ILE A 535 17.07 12.86 -23.56
N PHE A 536 16.01 12.92 -22.77
CA PHE A 536 15.11 14.07 -22.70
C PHE A 536 15.83 15.31 -22.14
N LEU A 537 16.59 15.17 -21.05
CA LEU A 537 17.43 16.25 -20.51
C LEU A 537 18.39 16.80 -21.56
N ARG A 538 19.10 15.92 -22.28
CA ARG A 538 20.02 16.29 -23.34
C ARG A 538 19.33 17.07 -24.45
N ASP A 539 18.12 16.65 -24.82
CA ASP A 539 17.35 17.29 -25.88
C ASP A 539 16.84 18.67 -25.44
N LEU A 540 16.43 18.83 -24.18
CA LEU A 540 16.13 20.13 -23.55
C LEU A 540 17.34 21.07 -23.57
N VAL A 541 18.51 20.61 -23.11
CA VAL A 541 19.75 21.40 -23.06
C VAL A 541 20.18 21.84 -24.46
N LYS A 542 19.99 21.00 -25.48
CA LYS A 542 20.31 21.31 -26.88
C LYS A 542 19.30 22.26 -27.55
N GLY A 543 18.26 22.69 -26.85
CA GLY A 543 17.17 23.49 -27.43
C GLY A 543 16.37 22.73 -28.48
N LYS A 544 16.31 21.40 -28.36
CA LYS A 544 15.54 20.48 -29.21
C LYS A 544 14.46 19.76 -28.40
N PRO A 545 13.56 20.49 -27.70
CA PRO A 545 12.56 19.86 -26.85
C PRO A 545 11.71 18.87 -27.64
N ASP A 546 11.40 17.71 -27.04
CA ASP A 546 10.42 16.80 -27.63
C ASP A 546 9.07 17.52 -27.70
N ARG A 547 8.41 17.41 -28.85
CA ARG A 547 7.10 17.99 -29.13
C ARG A 547 6.02 16.92 -29.27
N ARG A 548 6.38 15.64 -29.06
CA ARG A 548 5.40 14.55 -29.07
C ARG A 548 4.72 14.51 -27.72
N ASN A 549 3.41 14.71 -27.74
CA ASN A 549 2.55 14.57 -26.57
C ASN A 549 2.42 13.06 -26.30
N ARG A 550 3.20 12.51 -25.37
CA ARG A 550 3.13 11.08 -25.03
C ARG A 550 2.04 10.84 -23.99
N ASP A 551 1.25 9.80 -24.20
CA ASP A 551 0.22 9.36 -23.25
C ASP A 551 0.92 8.65 -22.10
N LEU A 552 1.03 9.32 -20.95
CA LEU A 552 1.76 8.75 -19.83
C LEU A 552 1.06 7.50 -19.33
N ASP A 553 -0.27 7.45 -19.34
CA ASP A 553 -1.08 6.27 -18.96
C ASP A 553 -0.75 5.01 -19.76
N ALA A 554 0.06 5.13 -20.82
CA ALA A 554 0.46 4.06 -21.72
C ALA A 554 -0.76 3.28 -22.24
N ASP A 555 -1.88 3.98 -22.48
CA ASP A 555 -3.15 3.33 -22.79
C ASP A 555 -3.06 2.40 -24.00
N ARG A 556 -2.24 2.84 -24.96
CA ARG A 556 -1.96 2.14 -26.21
C ARG A 556 -0.60 1.45 -26.24
N GLY A 557 0.13 1.45 -25.13
CA GLY A 557 1.45 0.84 -24.98
C GLY A 557 2.57 1.86 -24.82
N PHE A 558 3.81 1.37 -24.86
CA PHE A 558 5.00 2.18 -24.63
C PHE A 558 5.16 3.30 -25.66
N MET A 559 5.44 4.53 -25.21
CA MET A 559 5.63 5.71 -26.04
C MET A 559 4.50 6.04 -27.01
N HIS A 560 3.26 5.61 -26.78
CA HIS A 560 2.17 6.06 -27.63
C HIS A 560 1.88 7.56 -27.44
N GLU A 561 1.43 8.22 -28.51
CA GLU A 561 1.00 9.61 -28.43
C GLU A 561 -0.37 9.70 -27.77
N CYS A 562 -0.62 10.83 -27.11
CA CYS A 562 -1.92 11.19 -26.55
C CYS A 562 -2.99 11.07 -27.63
N TRP A 563 -4.15 10.57 -27.23
CA TRP A 563 -5.26 10.31 -28.14
C TRP A 563 -6.59 10.66 -27.48
N ASP A 564 -7.60 10.88 -28.33
CA ASP A 564 -9.00 11.01 -27.95
C ASP A 564 -9.86 10.04 -28.76
N ILE A 565 -11.06 9.75 -28.25
CA ILE A 565 -12.07 8.96 -28.96
C ILE A 565 -12.44 9.71 -30.25
N ALA A 566 -12.48 9.01 -31.38
CA ALA A 566 -12.81 9.64 -32.65
C ALA A 566 -14.22 10.24 -32.63
N ASP A 567 -14.42 11.33 -33.37
CA ASP A 567 -15.71 12.03 -33.40
C ASP A 567 -16.84 11.09 -33.82
N GLY A 568 -17.92 11.04 -33.04
CA GLY A 568 -19.06 10.17 -33.29
C GLY A 568 -18.89 8.71 -32.88
N THR A 569 -17.81 8.34 -32.21
CA THR A 569 -17.57 6.99 -31.64
C THR A 569 -17.57 7.00 -30.12
N SER A 570 -17.60 5.82 -29.50
CA SER A 570 -17.58 5.63 -28.05
C SER A 570 -16.38 4.78 -27.61
N ILE A 571 -15.94 4.97 -26.36
CA ILE A 571 -14.97 4.07 -25.71
C ILE A 571 -15.49 2.62 -25.66
N ASN A 572 -16.81 2.43 -25.67
CA ASN A 572 -17.46 1.14 -25.53
C ASN A 572 -17.71 0.44 -26.88
N ASP A 573 -17.29 1.03 -28.00
CA ASP A 573 -17.46 0.43 -29.31
C ASP A 573 -16.64 -0.88 -29.42
N PRO A 574 -17.14 -1.91 -30.13
CA PRO A 574 -16.44 -3.19 -30.27
C PRO A 574 -15.03 -3.08 -30.87
N ILE A 575 -14.78 -2.00 -31.63
CA ILE A 575 -13.48 -1.58 -32.13
C ILE A 575 -13.31 -0.11 -31.78
N LEU A 576 -12.32 0.19 -30.95
CA LEU A 576 -12.08 1.55 -30.47
C LEU A 576 -11.39 2.39 -31.55
N SER A 577 -12.13 3.38 -32.08
CA SER A 577 -11.61 4.38 -33.03
C SER A 577 -11.00 5.57 -32.28
N VAL A 578 -9.79 5.98 -32.66
CA VAL A 578 -9.05 7.04 -31.96
C VAL A 578 -8.49 8.08 -32.90
N LYS A 579 -8.32 9.29 -32.38
CA LYS A 579 -7.64 10.41 -33.01
C LYS A 579 -6.40 10.77 -32.20
N ILE A 580 -5.23 10.77 -32.82
CA ILE A 580 -3.98 11.21 -32.20
C ILE A 580 -3.98 12.73 -32.02
N LEU A 581 -3.50 13.18 -30.87
CA LEU A 581 -3.50 14.57 -30.46
C LEU A 581 -2.11 15.22 -30.62
N PRO A 582 -2.03 16.41 -31.24
CA PRO A 582 -0.79 17.19 -31.26
C PRO A 582 -0.41 17.72 -29.86
N GLU A 583 0.80 18.27 -29.73
CA GLU A 583 1.31 18.87 -28.49
C GLU A 583 0.38 19.93 -27.88
N ASN A 584 -0.23 20.75 -28.73
CA ASN A 584 -1.07 21.88 -28.33
C ASN A 584 -2.54 21.51 -28.15
N ALA A 585 -2.91 20.24 -28.33
CA ALA A 585 -4.28 19.80 -28.10
C ALA A 585 -4.64 19.96 -26.63
N LEU A 586 -5.68 20.76 -26.38
CA LEU A 586 -6.28 20.92 -25.06
C LEU A 586 -7.23 19.76 -24.79
#